data_AF-A0A969N1G1-F1
#
_entry.id   AF-A0A969N1G1-F1
#
_cell.length_a   1.000
_cell.length_b   1.000
_cell.length_c   1.000
_cell.angle_alpha   90.00
_cell.angle_beta   90.00
_cell.angle_gamma   90.00
#
_symmetry.space_group_name_H-M   'P 1'
#
loop_
_entity.id
_entity.type
_entity.pdbx_description
1 polymer ?
#
loop_
_entity_poly.entity_id
_entity_poly.type
_entity_poly.pdbx_seq_one_letter_code
_entity_poly.pdbx_strand_id
1 'polypeptide(L)'
;MTMTFRKSLILIDPAVQDYHHLIQAVDPAYEVLILKPDCDGVDQIAEALKERRDLDSIHIVSHGEPGSLFLGTTRLSLDTLKQYTTTIQSWAQALSQRSSLLSMGVGLLPKPKERL
;
A
#
# COMPACT_ATOMS: atom_id res chain seq x y z
N MET A 1 19.52 13.14 -23.03
CA MET A 1 18.82 12.04 -22.32
C MET A 1 18.11 12.66 -21.14
N THR A 2 16.77 12.67 -21.12
CA THR A 2 16.02 13.12 -19.95
C THR A 2 16.03 11.99 -18.91
N MET A 3 16.59 12.25 -17.72
CA MET A 3 16.39 11.37 -16.56
C MET A 3 14.94 11.53 -16.12
N THR A 4 14.10 10.53 -16.41
CA THR A 4 12.77 10.41 -15.78
C THR A 4 12.99 9.99 -14.32
N PHE A 5 12.84 10.92 -13.39
CA PHE A 5 12.73 10.58 -11.97
C PHE A 5 11.41 9.86 -11.75
N ARG A 6 11.47 8.63 -11.23
CA ARG A 6 10.25 7.90 -10.90
C ARG A 6 9.67 8.40 -9.59
N LYS A 7 8.41 8.84 -9.61
CA LYS A 7 7.71 9.32 -8.43
C LYS A 7 6.87 8.19 -7.86
N SER A 8 7.44 7.41 -6.95
CA SER A 8 6.80 6.20 -6.43
C SER A 8 6.54 6.33 -4.93
N LEU A 9 5.33 5.92 -4.50
CA LEU A 9 4.93 5.89 -3.10
C LEU A 9 4.85 4.44 -2.61
N ILE A 10 5.46 4.15 -1.47
CA ILE A 10 5.36 2.87 -0.77
C ILE A 10 4.57 3.08 0.52
N LEU A 11 3.46 2.37 0.64
CA LEU A 11 2.60 2.33 1.82
C LEU A 11 2.92 1.05 2.59
N ILE A 12 3.26 1.17 3.86
CA ILE A 12 3.66 0.03 4.69
C ILE A 12 2.71 -0.09 5.87
N ASP A 13 2.05 -1.24 5.98
CA ASP A 13 1.33 -1.63 7.18
C ASP A 13 2.34 -2.10 8.26
N PRO A 14 2.35 -1.50 9.46
CA PRO A 14 3.31 -1.84 10.50
C PRO A 14 3.04 -3.22 11.14
N ALA A 15 1.91 -3.87 10.85
CA ALA A 15 1.68 -5.26 11.24
C ALA A 15 2.61 -6.23 10.51
N VAL A 16 3.19 -5.83 9.37
CA VAL A 16 4.21 -6.61 8.66
C VAL A 16 5.43 -6.79 9.54
N GLN A 17 5.80 -8.05 9.77
CA GLN A 17 6.98 -8.39 10.55
C GLN A 17 8.24 -7.73 9.97
N ASP A 18 9.07 -7.17 10.84
CA ASP A 18 10.35 -6.54 10.49
C ASP A 18 10.23 -5.40 9.46
N TYR A 19 9.08 -4.69 9.41
CA TYR A 19 8.86 -3.60 8.47
C TYR A 19 9.92 -2.48 8.54
N HIS A 20 10.57 -2.30 9.69
CA HIS A 20 11.70 -1.38 9.85
C HIS A 20 12.89 -1.73 8.94
N HIS A 21 13.20 -3.02 8.77
CA HIS A 21 14.25 -3.47 7.85
C HIS A 21 13.83 -3.26 6.39
N LEU A 22 12.53 -3.41 6.07
CA LEU A 22 12.02 -3.09 4.74
C LEU A 22 12.25 -1.62 4.42
N ILE A 23 11.93 -0.70 5.34
CA ILE A 23 12.16 0.75 5.15
C ILE A 23 13.64 1.05 4.87
N GLN A 24 14.56 0.41 5.59
CA GLN A 24 16.00 0.61 5.39
C GLN A 24 16.49 0.11 4.02
N ALA A 25 15.80 -0.87 3.43
CA ALA A 25 16.12 -1.42 2.12
C ALA A 25 15.44 -0.68 0.96
N VAL A 26 14.51 0.25 1.25
CA VAL A 26 13.86 1.06 0.22
C VAL A 26 14.87 2.04 -0.38
N ASP A 27 14.88 2.12 -1.71
CA ASP A 27 15.67 3.12 -2.42
C ASP A 27 15.21 4.54 -2.00
N PRO A 28 16.13 5.44 -1.60
CA PRO A 28 15.80 6.76 -1.08
C PRO A 28 15.07 7.67 -2.09
N ALA A 29 15.00 7.30 -3.37
CA ALA A 29 14.16 7.98 -4.35
C ALA A 29 12.66 7.72 -4.16
N TYR A 30 12.28 6.70 -3.37
CA TYR A 30 10.89 6.37 -3.09
C TYR A 30 10.41 7.11 -1.84
N GLU A 31 9.19 7.61 -1.92
CA GLU A 31 8.50 8.12 -0.74
C GLU A 31 7.92 6.94 0.04
N VAL A 32 8.11 6.91 1.36
CA VAL A 32 7.57 5.87 2.24
C VAL A 32 6.58 6.49 3.22
N LEU A 33 5.39 5.87 3.33
CA LEU A 33 4.36 6.22 4.30
C LEU A 33 3.98 4.98 5.10
N ILE A 34 4.05 5.09 6.43
CA ILE A 34 3.65 4.04 7.35
C ILE A 34 2.19 4.29 7.76
N LEU A 35 1.34 3.27 7.58
CA LEU A 35 -0.06 3.33 7.99
C LEU A 35 -0.17 3.30 9.52
N LYS A 36 -1.20 3.95 10.06
CA LYS A 36 -1.58 3.81 11.46
C LYS A 36 -2.37 2.51 11.64
N PRO A 37 -1.96 1.63 12.57
CA PRO A 37 -2.58 0.30 12.73
C PRO A 37 -4.02 0.36 13.26
N ASP A 38 -4.39 1.45 13.92
CA ASP A 38 -5.67 1.68 14.59
C ASP A 38 -6.67 2.50 13.76
N CYS A 39 -6.37 2.73 12.49
CA CYS A 39 -7.20 3.51 11.57
C CYS A 39 -7.57 2.69 10.32
N ASP A 40 -8.64 3.10 9.63
CA ASP A 40 -9.02 2.51 8.35
C ASP A 40 -7.89 2.73 7.33
N GLY A 41 -7.27 1.65 6.85
CA GLY A 41 -6.11 1.75 5.96
C GLY A 41 -6.48 2.25 4.57
N VAL A 42 -7.71 1.99 4.09
CA VAL A 42 -8.14 2.41 2.75
C VAL A 42 -8.35 3.93 2.73
N ASP A 43 -8.97 4.48 3.76
CA ASP A 43 -9.18 5.92 3.89
C ASP A 43 -7.86 6.68 4.14
N GLN A 44 -6.95 6.11 4.92
CA GLN A 44 -5.60 6.68 5.12
C GLN A 44 -4.84 6.80 3.81
N ILE A 45 -4.88 5.77 2.96
CA ILE A 45 -4.25 5.81 1.64
C ILE A 45 -4.91 6.88 0.78
N ALA A 46 -6.24 6.98 0.79
CA ALA A 46 -6.95 8.01 0.05
C ALA A 46 -6.53 9.41 0.48
N GLU A 47 -6.43 9.66 1.79
CA GLU A 47 -5.99 10.94 2.33
C GLU A 47 -4.57 11.28 1.89
N ALA A 48 -3.65 10.33 1.99
CA ALA A 48 -2.29 10.51 1.52
C ALA A 48 -2.25 10.86 0.02
N LEU A 49 -3.09 10.22 -0.80
CA LEU A 49 -3.08 10.45 -2.23
C LEU A 49 -3.72 11.78 -2.66
N LYS A 50 -4.53 12.44 -1.80
CA LYS A 50 -5.14 13.75 -2.12
C LYS A 50 -4.11 14.83 -2.43
N GLU A 51 -2.99 14.84 -1.74
CA GLU A 51 -1.91 15.82 -1.91
C GLU A 51 -0.85 15.39 -2.96
N ARG A 52 -0.99 14.20 -3.53
CA ARG A 52 -0.01 13.61 -4.46
C ARG A 52 -0.57 13.54 -5.88
N ARG A 53 0.26 13.85 -6.86
CA ARG A 53 -0.05 13.80 -8.30
C ARG A 53 1.16 13.28 -9.07
N ASP A 54 0.88 12.77 -10.26
CA ASP A 54 1.87 12.26 -11.21
C ASP A 54 2.76 11.16 -10.62
N LEU A 55 2.20 10.32 -9.75
CA LEU A 55 2.89 9.14 -9.25
C LEU A 55 3.04 8.09 -10.37
N ASP A 56 4.23 7.56 -10.55
CA ASP A 56 4.46 6.46 -11.49
C ASP A 56 3.92 5.13 -10.95
N SER A 57 3.93 4.97 -9.63
CA SER A 57 3.42 3.78 -8.96
C SER A 57 3.05 4.03 -7.50
N ILE A 58 2.10 3.23 -7.04
CA ILE A 58 1.76 3.06 -5.62
C ILE A 58 2.03 1.60 -5.28
N HIS A 59 2.83 1.37 -4.25
CA HIS A 59 3.15 0.05 -3.72
C HIS A 59 2.53 -0.07 -2.33
N ILE A 60 1.91 -1.20 -2.03
CA ILE A 60 1.33 -1.47 -0.72
C ILE A 60 1.99 -2.73 -0.18
N VAL A 61 2.59 -2.63 0.99
CA VAL A 61 3.22 -3.71 1.74
C VAL A 61 2.37 -3.98 2.95
N SER A 62 1.71 -5.13 2.98
CA SER A 62 0.78 -5.50 4.03
C SER A 62 0.71 -7.01 4.21
N HIS A 63 0.10 -7.45 5.30
CA HIS A 63 -0.36 -8.83 5.39
C HIS A 63 -1.54 -9.05 4.45
N GLY A 64 -1.61 -10.27 3.91
CA GLY A 64 -2.71 -10.69 3.08
C GLY A 64 -2.98 -12.18 3.25
N GLU A 65 -4.14 -12.58 2.78
CA GLU A 65 -4.54 -13.97 2.61
C GLU A 65 -5.26 -14.10 1.26
N PRO A 66 -5.53 -15.31 0.75
CA PRO A 66 -6.18 -15.46 -0.55
C PRO A 66 -7.46 -14.61 -0.66
N GLY A 67 -7.45 -13.63 -1.57
CA GLY A 67 -8.58 -12.73 -1.81
C GLY A 67 -8.76 -11.59 -0.81
N SER A 68 -7.80 -11.32 0.08
CA SER A 68 -7.87 -10.21 1.04
C SER A 68 -6.52 -9.57 1.36
N LEU A 69 -6.53 -8.26 1.60
CA LEU A 69 -5.43 -7.48 2.16
C LEU A 69 -5.84 -6.90 3.52
N PHE A 70 -4.91 -6.82 4.46
CA PHE A 70 -5.13 -6.18 5.76
C PHE A 70 -4.38 -4.85 5.79
N LEU A 71 -5.12 -3.75 5.99
CA LEU A 71 -4.61 -2.37 5.96
C LEU A 71 -5.11 -1.64 7.19
N GLY A 72 -4.27 -1.48 8.20
CA GLY A 72 -4.66 -0.99 9.52
C GLY A 72 -5.77 -1.85 10.10
N THR A 73 -6.92 -1.25 10.38
CA THR A 73 -8.11 -1.97 10.87
C THR A 73 -8.96 -2.60 9.75
N THR A 74 -8.62 -2.36 8.49
CA THR A 74 -9.45 -2.71 7.33
C THR A 74 -9.02 -4.03 6.72
N ARG A 75 -9.97 -4.95 6.53
CA ARG A 75 -9.82 -6.10 5.64
C ARG A 75 -10.42 -5.75 4.28
N LEU A 76 -9.57 -5.49 3.29
CA LEU A 76 -9.99 -5.25 1.91
C LEU A 76 -10.10 -6.59 1.17
N SER A 77 -11.32 -7.05 0.93
CA SER A 77 -11.65 -8.30 0.23
C SER A 77 -12.70 -8.04 -0.84
N LEU A 78 -13.07 -9.05 -1.65
CA LEU A 78 -14.16 -8.91 -2.62
C LEU A 78 -15.50 -8.51 -1.96
N ASP A 79 -15.74 -8.96 -0.73
CA ASP A 79 -16.95 -8.66 0.03
C ASP A 79 -16.99 -7.20 0.49
N THR A 80 -15.85 -6.66 0.92
CA THR A 80 -15.75 -5.27 1.40
C THR A 80 -15.41 -4.28 0.29
N LEU A 81 -14.90 -4.75 -0.86
CA LEU A 81 -14.48 -3.91 -1.98
C LEU A 81 -15.60 -2.98 -2.46
N LYS A 82 -16.85 -3.47 -2.45
CA LYS A 82 -18.02 -2.67 -2.85
C LYS A 82 -18.14 -1.38 -2.04
N GLN A 83 -17.85 -1.44 -0.74
CA GLN A 83 -17.91 -0.30 0.17
C GLN A 83 -16.82 0.74 -0.14
N TYR A 84 -15.66 0.27 -0.61
CA TYR A 84 -14.49 1.11 -0.88
C TYR A 84 -14.31 1.48 -2.36
N THR A 85 -15.23 1.09 -3.25
CA THR A 85 -15.10 1.27 -4.71
C THR A 85 -14.72 2.70 -5.07
N THR A 86 -15.47 3.69 -4.58
CA THR A 86 -15.24 5.10 -4.86
C THR A 86 -13.90 5.58 -4.30
N THR A 87 -13.56 5.15 -3.08
CA THR A 87 -12.31 5.51 -2.42
C THR A 87 -11.10 4.97 -3.18
N ILE A 88 -11.13 3.70 -3.59
CA ILE A 88 -10.06 3.07 -4.38
C ILE A 88 -9.96 3.67 -5.77
N GLN A 89 -11.10 3.99 -6.41
CA GLN A 89 -11.09 4.71 -7.69
C GLN A 89 -10.42 6.08 -7.56
N SER A 90 -10.57 6.77 -6.43
CA SER A 90 -9.89 8.05 -6.19
C SER A 90 -8.37 7.93 -6.15
N TRP A 91 -7.83 6.76 -5.75
CA TRP A 91 -6.37 6.53 -5.73
C TRP A 91 -5.75 6.67 -7.11
N ALA A 92 -6.47 6.26 -8.16
CA ALA A 92 -6.02 6.36 -9.54
C ALA A 92 -5.80 7.82 -9.98
N GLN A 93 -6.42 8.80 -9.32
CA GLN A 93 -6.22 10.22 -9.62
C GLN A 93 -4.84 10.75 -9.23
N ALA A 94 -4.13 10.05 -8.33
CA ALA A 94 -2.76 10.40 -7.96
C ALA A 94 -1.73 9.84 -8.94
N LEU A 95 -2.11 8.85 -9.75
CA LEU A 95 -1.24 8.19 -10.71
C LEU A 95 -1.08 9.01 -12.00
N SER A 96 0.12 8.98 -12.59
CA SER A 96 0.38 9.57 -13.91
C SER A 96 -0.31 8.75 -15.00
N GLN A 97 -0.60 9.38 -16.16
CA GLN A 97 -1.18 8.67 -17.31
C GLN A 97 -0.25 7.57 -17.90
N ARG A 98 1.03 7.58 -17.51
CA ARG A 98 2.04 6.60 -17.92
C ARG A 98 2.32 5.55 -16.83
N SER A 99 1.58 5.59 -15.73
CA SER A 99 1.74 4.66 -14.62
C SER A 99 1.34 3.25 -15.03
N SER A 100 2.14 2.27 -14.61
CA SER A 100 1.76 0.87 -14.64
C SER A 100 1.01 0.55 -13.35
N LEU A 101 -0.27 0.19 -13.48
CA LEU A 101 -1.16 -0.05 -12.35
C LEU A 101 -0.67 -1.26 -11.52
N LEU A 102 -0.39 -1.01 -10.25
CA LEU A 102 -0.39 -1.95 -9.11
C LEU A 102 0.51 -3.20 -9.20
N SER A 103 1.67 -3.15 -8.54
CA SER A 103 2.40 -4.37 -8.11
C SER A 103 2.07 -4.66 -6.65
N MET A 104 1.27 -5.70 -6.40
CA MET A 104 1.01 -6.23 -5.06
C MET A 104 2.11 -7.21 -4.69
N GLY A 105 2.96 -6.85 -3.73
CA GLY A 105 3.89 -7.78 -3.09
C GLY A 105 3.19 -8.45 -1.91
N VAL A 106 2.85 -9.73 -2.03
CA VAL A 106 2.43 -10.54 -0.88
C VAL A 106 3.69 -10.94 -0.10
N GLY A 107 3.85 -10.40 1.11
CA GLY A 107 4.75 -11.00 2.10
C GLY A 107 4.12 -12.29 2.59
N LEU A 108 4.46 -13.43 1.96
CA LEU A 108 4.15 -14.76 2.49
C LEU A 108 5.02 -15.01 3.73
N LEU A 109 4.72 -14.33 4.82
CA LEU A 109 5.17 -14.78 6.13
C LEU A 109 4.04 -15.63 6.74
N PRO A 110 4.30 -16.93 6.98
CA PRO A 110 3.30 -17.80 7.59
C PRO A 110 2.93 -17.25 8.97
N LYS A 111 1.63 -17.26 9.31
CA LYS A 111 1.18 -16.99 10.68
C LYS A 111 1.98 -17.90 11.64
N PRO A 112 2.53 -17.39 12.75
CA PRO A 112 3.15 -18.24 13.74
C PRO A 112 2.12 -19.27 14.21
N LYS A 113 2.51 -20.55 14.17
CA LYS A 113 1.71 -21.64 14.71
C LYS A 113 1.40 -21.31 16.17
N GLU A 114 0.12 -21.22 16.54
CA GLU A 114 -0.30 -21.21 17.93
C GLU A 114 0.36 -22.44 18.60
N ARG A 115 1.30 -22.18 19.51
CA ARG A 115 1.89 -23.22 20.34
C ARG A 115 0.83 -23.65 21.34
N LEU A 116 0.32 -24.87 21.12
CA LEU A 116 -0.32 -25.81 22.07
C LEU A 116 -1.27 -25.22 23.11
#